data_AF-A0A2V6Q4L7-F1
#
_entry.id   AF-A0A2V6Q4L7-F1
#
_cell.length_a   1.000
_cell.length_b   1.000
_cell.length_c   1.000
_cell.angle_alpha   90.00
_cell.angle_beta   90.00
_cell.angle_gamma   90.00
#
_symmetry.space_group_name_H-M   'P 1'
#
loop_
_entity.id
_entity.type
_entity.pdbx_description
1 polymer ?
#
loop_
_entity_poly.entity_id
_entity_poly.type
_entity_poly.pdbx_seq_one_letter_code
_entity_poly.pdbx_strand_id
1 'polypeptide(L)' 'MSRYFCHEHPDVLTLATRVIDARPGAVVLEASPFHPGGGGQLTDRGVLRWHGGEARVTAIEAEGGRLWHMLA' A
#
# COMPACT_ATOMS: atom_id res chain seq x y z
N MET A 1 8.33 11.05 12.98
CA MET A 1 7.88 10.73 11.61
C MET A 1 7.55 9.25 11.59
N SER A 2 6.38 8.85 11.09
CA SER A 2 6.09 7.42 10.85
C SER A 2 7.08 6.93 9.79
N ARG A 3 7.97 6.02 10.15
CA ARG A 3 8.87 5.40 9.19
C ARG A 3 8.07 4.35 8.43
N TYR A 4 7.92 4.53 7.11
CA TYR A 4 7.25 3.56 6.26
C TYR A 4 8.14 2.35 6.04
N PHE A 5 7.53 1.19 5.80
CA PHE A 5 8.25 -0.05 5.51
C PHE A 5 9.23 0.12 4.34
N CYS A 6 8.85 0.84 3.27
CA CYS A 6 9.73 1.11 2.13
C CYS A 6 10.95 1.98 2.45
N HIS A 7 10.96 2.74 3.57
CA HIS A 7 12.15 3.47 4.03
C HIS A 7 13.10 2.58 4.85
N GLU A 8 12.60 1.49 5.43
CA GLU A 8 13.39 0.50 6.17
C GLU A 8 13.95 -0.58 5.23
N HIS A 9 13.19 -0.90 4.19
CA HIS A 9 13.48 -1.96 3.25
C HIS A 9 13.34 -1.46 1.80
N PRO A 10 14.21 -0.53 1.36
CA PRO A 10 14.08 0.12 0.04
C PRO A 10 14.18 -0.85 -1.14
N ASP A 11 14.84 -1.99 -0.95
CA ASP A 11 15.06 -2.99 -2.02
C ASP A 11 13.93 -4.04 -2.09
N VAL A 12 12.97 -4.02 -1.15
CA VAL A 12 11.87 -4.98 -1.09
C VAL A 12 10.67 -4.44 -1.87
N LEU A 13 10.56 -4.85 -3.14
CA LEU A 13 9.48 -4.45 -4.05
C LEU A 13 8.28 -5.43 -4.05
N THR A 14 8.43 -6.60 -3.42
CA THR A 14 7.39 -7.62 -3.33
C THR A 14 7.51 -8.31 -1.98
N LEU A 15 6.38 -8.46 -1.30
CA LEU A 15 6.31 -9.14 -0.01
C LEU A 15 4.91 -9.75 0.20
N ALA A 16 4.85 -10.81 1.02
CA ALA A 16 3.60 -11.34 1.53
C ALA A 16 3.20 -10.58 2.81
N THR A 17 1.96 -10.10 2.87
CA THR A 17 1.42 -9.28 3.98
C THR A 17 -0.03 -9.65 4.24
N ARG A 18 -0.60 -9.07 5.29
CA ARG A 18 -2.00 -9.25 5.68
C ARG A 18 -2.78 -7.97 5.44
N VAL A 19 -4.04 -8.13 5.04
CA VAL A 19 -5.03 -7.06 5.08
C VAL A 19 -5.52 -6.94 6.53
N ILE A 20 -5.36 -5.76 7.13
CA ILE A 20 -5.77 -5.49 8.52
C ILE A 20 -7.04 -4.66 8.60
N ASP A 21 -7.45 -4.04 7.49
CA ASP A 21 -8.74 -3.39 7.34
C ASP A 21 -9.13 -3.30 5.85
N ALA A 22 -10.43 -3.25 5.58
CA ALA A 22 -10.96 -3.20 4.23
C ALA A 22 -12.25 -2.38 4.16
N ARG A 23 -12.38 -1.61 3.07
CA ARG A 23 -13.60 -0.91 2.68
C ARG A 23 -13.83 -1.06 1.18
N PRO A 24 -15.02 -0.75 0.63
CA PRO A 24 -15.23 -0.78 -0.81
C PRO A 24 -14.15 0.03 -1.55
N GLY A 25 -13.41 -0.63 -2.44
CA GLY A 25 -12.36 -0.03 -3.25
C GLY A 25 -11.03 0.26 -2.53
N ALA A 26 -10.83 -0.14 -1.27
CA ALA A 26 -9.53 0.08 -0.61
C ALA A 26 -9.23 -0.89 0.53
N VAL A 27 -7.94 -1.12 0.78
CA VAL A 27 -7.45 -1.96 1.89
C VAL A 27 -6.32 -1.31 2.66
N VAL A 28 -6.20 -1.65 3.94
CA VAL A 28 -5.03 -1.34 4.76
C VAL A 28 -4.20 -2.60 4.92
N LEU A 29 -2.90 -2.47 4.64
CA LEU A 29 -1.93 -3.58 4.74
C LEU A 29 -1.12 -3.44 6.03
N GLU A 30 -0.78 -4.56 6.65
CA GLU A 30 0.08 -4.62 7.84
C GLU A 30 1.48 -4.07 7.55
N ALA A 31 2.06 -4.49 6.42
CA ALA A 31 3.27 -3.95 5.83
C ALA A 31 3.06 -3.70 4.33
N SER A 32 3.64 -2.63 3.80
CA SER A 32 3.48 -2.22 2.41
C SER A 32 4.79 -1.72 1.81
N PRO A 33 5.24 -2.27 0.67
CA PRO A 33 6.40 -1.75 -0.05
C PRO A 33 6.07 -0.47 -0.83
N PHE A 34 4.80 -0.10 -0.93
CA PHE A 34 4.37 1.06 -1.70
C PHE A 34 4.66 2.36 -0.95
N HIS A 35 5.36 3.27 -1.60
CA HIS A 35 5.50 4.64 -1.12
C HIS A 35 4.20 5.42 -1.35
N PRO A 36 3.61 6.06 -0.31
CA PRO A 36 2.34 6.76 -0.44
C PRO A 36 2.43 8.02 -1.33
N GLY A 37 3.64 8.50 -1.62
CA GLY A 37 3.89 9.78 -2.30
C GLY A 37 4.09 10.92 -1.31
N GLY A 38 4.24 12.14 -1.83
CA GLY A 38 4.43 13.36 -1.03
C GLY A 38 5.74 14.09 -1.32
N GLY A 39 5.82 15.37 -0.98
CA GLY A 39 7.03 16.18 -1.22
C GLY A 39 7.41 16.35 -2.70
N GLY A 40 6.43 16.25 -3.60
CA GLY A 40 6.66 16.26 -5.06
C GLY A 40 6.89 14.87 -5.68
N GLN A 41 7.04 13.83 -4.86
CA GLN A 41 7.11 12.44 -5.33
C GLN A 41 5.72 11.87 -5.60
N LEU A 42 5.59 11.15 -6.71
CA LEU A 42 4.37 10.42 -7.05
C LEU A 42 4.16 9.22 -6.13
N THR A 43 2.91 8.81 -5.98
CA THR A 43 2.53 7.58 -5.27
C THR A 43 2.92 6.37 -6.09
N ASP A 44 3.33 5.30 -5.42
CA ASP A 44 3.64 4.05 -6.08
C ASP A 44 2.37 3.35 -6.57
N ARG A 45 2.55 2.50 -7.59
CA ARG A 45 1.49 1.68 -8.17
C ARG A 45 1.97 0.24 -8.26
N GLY A 46 1.04 -0.70 -8.18
CA GLY A 46 1.36 -2.11 -8.38
C GLY A 46 0.14 -3.00 -8.25
N VAL A 47 0.36 -4.24 -7.82
CA VAL A 47 -0.67 -5.28 -7.81
C VAL A 47 -0.65 -6.00 -6.46
N LEU A 48 -1.84 -6.21 -5.90
CA LEU A 48 -2.06 -7.14 -4.80
C LEU A 48 -2.57 -8.45 -5.41
N ARG A 49 -1.98 -9.59 -5.02
CA ARG A 49 -2.37 -10.92 -5.47
C ARG A 49 -2.75 -11.79 -4.28
N TRP A 50 -3.79 -12.58 -4.43
CA TRP A 50 -4.21 -13.56 -3.43
C TRP A 50 -4.82 -14.79 -4.11
N HIS A 51 -5.19 -15.78 -3.31
CA HIS A 51 -5.89 -16.94 -3.83
C HIS A 51 -7.25 -16.53 -4.41
N GLY A 52 -7.40 -16.63 -5.73
CA GLY A 52 -8.64 -16.33 -6.43
C GLY A 52 -8.70 -14.95 -7.08
N GLY A 53 -7.61 -14.18 -7.08
CA GLY A 53 -7.59 -12.94 -7.87
C GLY A 53 -6.41 -12.02 -7.63
N GLU A 54 -6.48 -10.89 -8.32
CA GLU A 54 -5.57 -9.76 -8.15
C GLU A 54 -6.33 -8.44 -8.29
N ALA A 55 -5.79 -7.38 -7.71
CA ALA A 55 -6.29 -6.02 -7.87
C ALA A 55 -5.12 -5.04 -8.02
N ARG A 56 -5.33 -3.97 -8.78
CA ARG A 56 -4.30 -2.94 -8.99
C ARG A 56 -4.39 -1.87 -7.91
N VAL A 57 -3.27 -1.55 -7.27
CA VAL A 57 -3.14 -0.35 -6.42
C VAL A 57 -2.91 0.85 -7.32
N THR A 58 -3.82 1.82 -7.26
CA THR A 58 -3.80 3.00 -8.13
C THR A 58 -3.41 4.29 -7.42
N ALA A 59 -3.68 4.36 -6.11
CA ALA A 59 -3.34 5.48 -5.23
C ALA A 59 -3.22 5.00 -3.78
N ILE A 60 -2.61 5.84 -2.93
CA ILE A 60 -2.58 5.63 -1.47
C ILE A 60 -3.03 6.89 -0.76
N GLU A 61 -3.99 6.73 0.15
CA GLU A 61 -4.56 7.82 0.93
C GLU A 61 -4.24 7.65 2.42
N ALA A 62 -3.73 8.71 3.05
CA ALA A 62 -3.49 8.74 4.49
C ALA A 62 -4.73 9.28 5.20
N GLU A 63 -5.47 8.42 5.88
CA GLU A 63 -6.72 8.77 6.58
C GLU A 63 -6.81 8.04 7.92
N GLY A 64 -7.13 8.77 8.99
CA GLY A 64 -7.30 8.18 10.33
C GLY A 64 -6.04 7.48 10.87
N GLY A 65 -4.85 7.92 10.45
CA GLY A 65 -3.58 7.29 10.81
C GLY A 65 -3.28 5.98 10.09
N ARG A 66 -4.04 5.65 9.03
CA ARG A 66 -3.84 4.46 8.19
C ARG A 66 -3.51 4.85 6.76
N LEU A 67 -2.80 3.95 6.06
CA LEU A 67 -2.54 4.07 4.63
C LEU A 67 -3.50 3.16 3.87
N TRP A 68 -4.45 3.76 3.17
CA TRP A 68 -5.45 3.09 2.35
C TRP A 68 -4.93 2.91 0.93
N HIS A 69 -4.79 1.66 0.50
CA HIS A 69 -4.39 1.30 -0.85
C HIS A 69 -5.64 1.23 -1.71
N MET A 70 -5.82 2.20 -2.60
CA MET A 70 -6.99 2.32 -3.47
C MET A 70 -6.89 1.31 -4.62
N LEU A 71 -7.96 0.57 -4.85
CA LEU A 71 -8.04 -0.54 -5.79
C LEU A 71 -8.88 -0.16 -7.02
N ALA A 72 -8.47 -0.64 -8.19
CA ALA A 72 -9.24 -0.57 -9.44
C ALA A 72 -9.97 -1.88 -9.75
#